data_AF-A0A927LFI5-F1
#
_entry.id   AF-A0A927LFI5-F1
#
_cell.length_a   1.000
_cell.length_b   1.000
_cell.length_c   1.000
_cell.angle_alpha   90.00
_cell.angle_beta   90.00
_cell.angle_gamma   90.00
#
_symmetry.space_group_name_H-M   'P 1'
#
loop_
_entity.id
_entity.type
_entity.pdbx_description
1 polymer ?
#
loop_
_entity_poly.entity_id
_entity_poly.type
_entity_poly.pdbx_seq_one_letter_code
_entity_poly.pdbx_strand_id
1 'polypeptide(L)'
;MKKLVFLFAVTVASLASCSSDDNDGGSSNGGGSKLAKSEVTTTEPDGTISLVNYTYDGTKIATTSSSNSNKSVYTYNSNELSKIENKVNDITQSYTVYVFEKGDVKSTTTYSVSAAAVPTKTSSVLYTYDEAAKTQTTQTTSYPNGVPTVSNTTTVNTYDSNNLVKSVTTTVIDDKNDNVSTINYIYDTKTNYMVNVTGMPANIVKAKNNPVTLNTTVVVKTDNVIGTPVTTQSTFEYTYDDSSFPTEVKSYTGGKLTSSKVIFYN
;
A
#
# COMPACT_ATOMS: atom_id res chain seq x y z
N MET A 1 3.04 -36.99 25.66
CA MET A 1 4.37 -36.89 26.28
C MET A 1 5.07 -35.66 25.72
N LYS A 2 5.72 -34.89 26.62
CA LYS A 2 6.66 -33.77 26.42
C LYS A 2 6.16 -32.55 25.64
N LYS A 3 5.69 -31.56 26.41
CA LYS A 3 5.53 -30.15 26.03
C LYS A 3 6.87 -29.45 26.29
N LEU A 4 7.40 -28.73 25.29
CA LEU A 4 8.62 -27.94 25.42
C LEU A 4 8.23 -26.46 25.49
N VAL A 5 8.23 -25.94 26.72
CA VAL A 5 8.02 -24.53 27.05
C VAL A 5 9.39 -23.86 27.01
N PHE A 6 9.59 -22.90 26.11
CA PHE A 6 10.77 -22.03 26.14
C PHE A 6 10.46 -20.77 26.92
N LEU A 7 10.98 -20.74 28.13
CA LEU A 7 11.03 -19.63 29.06
C LEU A 7 12.27 -18.80 28.71
N PHE A 8 12.12 -17.58 28.21
CA PHE A 8 13.24 -16.62 28.14
C PHE A 8 13.16 -15.66 29.32
N ALA A 9 14.25 -15.65 30.07
CA ALA A 9 14.41 -15.02 31.36
C ALA A 9 14.52 -13.51 31.24
N VAL A 10 13.81 -12.85 32.17
CA VAL A 10 13.99 -11.45 32.57
C VAL A 10 15.19 -11.36 33.51
N THR A 11 16.08 -10.40 33.28
CA THR A 11 17.00 -9.82 34.28
C THR A 11 17.40 -8.43 33.75
N VAL A 12 16.74 -7.34 34.20
CA VAL A 12 17.11 -6.43 35.32
C VAL A 12 18.52 -5.85 35.15
N ALA A 13 18.85 -4.57 35.38
CA ALA A 13 18.19 -3.27 35.44
C ALA A 13 19.35 -2.26 35.62
N SER A 14 19.08 -0.99 35.27
CA SER A 14 19.67 0.25 35.81
C SER A 14 21.16 0.51 35.68
N LEU A 15 21.51 1.68 35.14
CA LEU A 15 22.34 2.69 35.84
C LEU A 15 22.08 4.11 35.28
N ALA A 16 21.70 5.00 36.20
CA ALA A 16 21.96 6.46 36.32
C ALA A 16 21.67 7.40 35.11
N SER A 17 20.69 8.31 35.19
CA SER A 17 20.61 9.56 35.98
C SER A 17 21.38 10.75 35.38
N CYS A 18 20.62 11.72 34.87
CA CYS A 18 20.83 13.19 34.84
C CYS A 18 19.50 13.78 34.31
N SER A 19 18.58 14.31 35.14
CA SER A 19 18.60 15.59 35.85
C SER A 19 18.71 16.82 34.92
N SER A 20 17.57 17.44 34.60
CA SER A 20 17.27 18.87 34.87
C SER A 20 15.83 19.21 34.47
N ASP A 21 15.21 20.02 35.33
CA ASP A 21 13.89 20.65 35.26
C ASP A 21 13.64 21.44 33.96
N ASP A 22 12.40 21.45 33.47
CA ASP A 22 11.52 22.62 33.62
C ASP A 22 10.10 22.35 33.08
N ASN A 23 9.13 22.97 33.75
CA ASN A 23 7.69 22.92 33.52
C ASN A 23 7.26 23.06 32.05
N ASP A 24 6.31 22.23 31.62
CA ASP A 24 5.01 22.77 31.20
C ASP A 24 3.90 21.73 31.21
N GLY A 25 2.82 22.07 31.90
CA GLY A 25 1.56 21.34 31.89
C GLY A 25 0.89 21.50 30.53
N GLY A 26 1.00 20.48 29.70
CA GLY A 26 0.24 20.34 28.47
C GLY A 26 -0.33 18.94 28.40
N SER A 27 -1.64 18.82 28.61
CA SER A 27 -2.43 17.63 28.29
C SER A 27 -2.27 17.32 26.80
N SER A 28 -1.23 16.55 26.44
CA SER A 28 -1.11 16.00 25.10
C SER A 28 -1.90 14.68 25.07
N ASN A 29 -2.98 14.67 24.27
CA ASN A 29 -3.45 13.42 23.69
C ASN A 29 -2.30 12.91 22.81
N GLY A 30 -1.41 12.13 23.42
CA GLY A 30 -0.15 11.64 22.85
C GLY A 30 -0.37 10.60 21.75
N GLY A 31 -0.80 11.04 20.57
CA GLY A 31 -0.64 10.28 19.34
C GLY A 31 0.79 10.44 18.83
N GLY A 32 1.74 9.66 19.38
CA GLY A 32 3.11 9.63 18.88
C GLY A 32 3.13 9.25 17.39
N SER A 33 3.94 9.95 16.60
CA SER A 33 4.11 9.63 15.18
C SER A 33 4.88 8.31 15.05
N LYS A 34 4.14 7.21 14.89
CA LYS A 34 4.69 5.86 14.76
C LYS A 34 4.95 5.54 13.28
N LEU A 35 6.15 5.07 12.97
CA LEU A 35 6.55 4.66 11.62
C LEU A 35 6.86 3.17 11.61
N ALA A 36 6.33 2.43 10.64
CA ALA A 36 6.61 1.01 10.51
C ALA A 36 8.08 0.78 10.19
N LYS A 37 8.75 -0.05 10.98
CA LYS A 37 10.14 -0.43 10.80
C LYS A 37 10.29 -1.65 9.90
N SER A 38 9.43 -2.64 10.10
CA SER A 38 9.42 -3.86 9.29
C SER A 38 8.07 -4.57 9.33
N GLU A 39 7.87 -5.43 8.34
CA GLU A 39 6.69 -6.29 8.21
C GLU A 39 7.14 -7.72 7.92
N VAL A 40 6.59 -8.68 8.66
CA VAL A 40 6.77 -10.11 8.38
C VAL A 40 5.44 -10.66 7.91
N THR A 41 5.37 -11.15 6.67
CA THR A 41 4.18 -11.77 6.11
C THR A 41 4.40 -13.26 5.95
N THR A 42 3.48 -14.06 6.47
CA THR A 42 3.38 -15.51 6.26
C THR A 42 2.21 -15.78 5.31
N THR A 43 2.49 -16.44 4.19
CA THR A 43 1.48 -16.88 3.24
C THR A 43 1.00 -18.29 3.59
N GLU A 44 -0.30 -18.54 3.44
CA GLU A 44 -0.93 -19.83 3.69
C GLU A 44 -1.36 -20.47 2.35
N PRO A 45 -1.34 -21.81 2.23
CA PRO A 45 -1.01 -22.79 3.26
C PRO A 45 0.46 -23.23 3.29
N ASP A 46 1.31 -22.67 2.43
CA ASP A 46 2.70 -23.12 2.27
C ASP A 46 3.64 -22.63 3.38
N GLY A 47 3.20 -21.64 4.17
CA GLY A 47 3.99 -21.05 5.23
C GLY A 47 5.13 -20.17 4.71
N THR A 48 5.08 -19.72 3.45
CA THR A 48 6.14 -18.88 2.87
C THR A 48 6.25 -17.57 3.64
N ILE A 49 7.45 -17.27 4.13
CA ILE A 49 7.73 -16.06 4.90
C ILE A 49 8.40 -15.02 4.01
N SER A 50 7.89 -13.79 4.03
CA SER A 50 8.54 -12.63 3.46
C SER A 50 8.74 -11.54 4.53
N LEU A 51 9.86 -10.83 4.43
CA LEU A 51 10.20 -9.71 5.30
C LEU A 51 10.33 -8.47 4.42
N VAL A 52 9.75 -7.36 4.84
CA VAL A 52 9.99 -6.02 4.29
C VAL A 52 10.54 -5.14 5.41
N ASN A 53 11.65 -4.47 5.17
CA ASN A 53 12.21 -3.45 6.07
C ASN A 53 12.03 -2.07 5.45
N TYR A 54 11.82 -1.08 6.31
CA TYR A 54 11.66 0.33 5.94
C TYR A 54 12.80 1.14 6.54
N THR A 55 13.35 2.06 5.75
CA THR A 55 14.24 3.12 6.23
C THR A 55 13.65 4.47 5.89
N TYR A 56 14.00 5.49 6.68
CA TYR A 56 13.40 6.81 6.59
C TYR A 56 14.45 7.91 6.57
N ASP A 57 14.12 8.99 5.85
CA ASP A 57 14.74 10.31 5.99
C ASP A 57 13.69 11.23 6.65
N GLY A 58 13.82 11.43 7.96
CA GLY A 58 12.76 11.99 8.79
C GLY A 58 11.51 11.11 8.76
N THR A 59 10.40 11.64 8.24
CA THR A 59 9.12 10.93 8.05
C THR A 59 8.90 10.44 6.62
N LYS A 60 9.84 10.66 5.69
CA LYS A 60 9.77 10.17 4.31
C LYS A 60 10.39 8.78 4.25
N ILE A 61 9.75 7.83 3.57
CA ILE A 61 10.37 6.52 3.30
C ILE A 61 11.55 6.77 2.37
N ALA A 62 12.75 6.37 2.77
CA ALA A 62 13.94 6.44 1.92
C ALA A 62 14.07 5.15 1.09
N THR A 63 13.94 3.99 1.74
CA THR A 63 13.98 2.69 1.06
C THR A 63 13.03 1.67 1.67
N THR A 64 12.52 0.77 0.84
CA THR A 64 12.02 -0.53 1.29
C THR A 64 12.93 -1.63 0.77
N SER A 65 13.13 -2.70 1.54
CA SER A 65 13.95 -3.83 1.12
C SER A 65 13.34 -5.14 1.60
N SER A 66 13.35 -6.16 0.74
CA SER A 66 12.91 -7.51 1.11
C SER A 66 14.05 -8.53 1.14
N SER A 67 13.79 -9.67 1.77
CA SER A 67 14.77 -10.74 2.00
C SER A 67 15.38 -11.36 0.73
N ASN A 68 14.78 -11.12 -0.44
CA ASN A 68 15.23 -11.64 -1.75
C ASN A 68 16.05 -10.61 -2.57
N SER A 69 16.72 -9.68 -1.91
CA SER A 69 17.52 -8.61 -2.54
C SER A 69 16.71 -7.61 -3.40
N ASN A 70 15.39 -7.66 -3.37
CA ASN A 70 14.56 -6.60 -3.97
C ASN A 70 14.56 -5.38 -3.06
N LYS A 71 14.67 -4.20 -3.66
CA LYS A 71 14.71 -2.92 -2.95
C LYS A 71 13.97 -1.86 -3.74
N SER A 72 13.17 -1.05 -3.06
CA SER A 72 12.63 0.18 -3.64
C SER A 72 13.35 1.39 -3.05
N VAL A 73 13.74 2.34 -3.90
CA VAL A 73 14.36 3.61 -3.48
C VAL A 73 13.43 4.74 -3.87
N TYR A 74 13.12 5.60 -2.91
CA TYR A 74 12.14 6.67 -3.05
C TYR A 74 12.88 8.01 -3.18
N THR A 75 12.50 8.80 -4.16
CA THR A 75 13.04 10.15 -4.38
C THR A 75 11.91 11.16 -4.27
N TYR A 76 12.19 12.30 -3.66
CA TYR A 76 11.23 13.37 -3.43
C TYR A 76 11.74 14.67 -4.04
N ASN A 77 10.83 15.45 -4.60
CA ASN A 77 11.07 16.84 -4.96
C ASN A 77 10.37 17.71 -3.91
N SER A 78 11.17 18.41 -3.10
CA SER A 78 10.68 19.07 -1.88
C SER A 78 9.97 18.07 -0.95
N ASN A 79 8.64 18.07 -0.91
CA ASN A 79 7.83 17.17 -0.09
C ASN A 79 6.92 16.25 -0.91
N GLU A 80 7.06 16.19 -2.24
CA GLU A 80 6.26 15.31 -3.09
C GLU A 80 7.11 14.17 -3.62
N LEU A 81 6.64 12.93 -3.51
CA LEU A 81 7.29 11.76 -4.10
C LEU A 81 7.43 11.95 -5.61
N SER A 82 8.64 11.98 -6.15
CA SER A 82 8.86 12.19 -7.58
C SER A 82 9.20 10.90 -8.32
N LYS A 83 9.83 9.93 -7.65
CA LYS A 83 10.27 8.68 -8.27
C LYS A 83 10.34 7.52 -7.27
N ILE A 84 10.00 6.32 -7.73
CA ILE A 84 10.33 5.05 -7.07
C ILE A 84 11.17 4.20 -8.02
N GLU A 85 12.35 3.78 -7.60
CA GLU A 85 13.21 2.84 -8.34
C GLU A 85 13.09 1.44 -7.74
N ASN A 86 12.80 0.43 -8.55
CA ASN A 86 12.83 -0.98 -8.14
C ASN A 86 14.16 -1.58 -8.55
N LYS A 87 14.88 -2.15 -7.58
CA LYS A 87 16.22 -2.71 -7.73
C LYS A 87 16.24 -4.18 -7.35
N VAL A 88 17.07 -4.94 -8.05
CA VAL A 88 17.42 -6.32 -7.73
C VAL A 88 18.94 -6.37 -7.63
N ASN A 89 19.47 -6.80 -6.49
CA ASN A 89 20.93 -6.78 -6.22
C ASN A 89 21.54 -5.39 -6.46
N ASP A 90 20.87 -4.34 -5.99
CA ASP A 90 21.19 -2.91 -6.19
C ASP A 90 21.25 -2.42 -7.65
N ILE A 91 20.87 -3.26 -8.62
CA ILE A 91 20.72 -2.88 -10.03
C ILE A 91 19.27 -2.46 -10.28
N THR A 92 19.06 -1.22 -10.72
CA THR A 92 17.74 -0.73 -11.11
C THR A 92 17.18 -1.55 -12.28
N GLN A 93 16.03 -2.19 -12.06
CA GLN A 93 15.28 -2.95 -13.06
C GLN A 93 14.17 -2.12 -13.69
N SER A 94 13.56 -1.23 -12.90
CA SER A 94 12.51 -0.33 -13.35
C SER A 94 12.42 0.89 -12.44
N TYR A 95 11.74 1.92 -12.91
CA TYR A 95 11.34 3.02 -12.06
C TYR A 95 10.03 3.64 -12.52
N THR A 96 9.31 4.22 -11.57
CA THR A 96 8.07 4.96 -11.81
C THR A 96 8.28 6.41 -11.45
N VAL A 97 7.95 7.32 -12.37
CA VAL A 97 7.93 8.77 -12.16
C VAL A 97 6.51 9.22 -11.86
N TYR A 98 6.37 10.15 -10.92
CA TYR A 98 5.10 10.70 -10.47
C TYR A 98 5.00 12.18 -10.83
N VAL A 99 3.84 12.58 -11.33
CA VAL A 99 3.50 13.98 -11.63
C VAL A 99 2.26 14.35 -10.84
N PHE A 100 2.29 15.51 -10.19
CA PHE A 100 1.25 15.99 -9.32
C PHE A 100 0.54 17.19 -9.92
N GLU A 101 -0.74 17.33 -9.60
CA GLU A 101 -1.53 18.53 -9.85
C GLU A 101 -2.44 18.76 -8.65
N LYS A 102 -2.34 19.95 -8.06
CA LYS A 102 -3.12 20.34 -6.87
C LYS A 102 -2.95 19.37 -5.67
N GLY A 103 -1.78 18.75 -5.54
CA GLY A 103 -1.45 17.84 -4.42
C GLY A 103 -1.88 16.38 -4.60
N ASP A 104 -2.57 16.05 -5.69
CA ASP A 104 -2.91 14.68 -6.07
C ASP A 104 -2.07 14.22 -7.29
N VAL A 105 -1.85 12.91 -7.45
CA VAL A 105 -1.11 12.38 -8.61
C VAL A 105 -1.97 12.54 -9.85
N LYS A 106 -1.48 13.31 -10.80
CA LYS A 106 -2.05 13.48 -12.13
C LYS A 106 -1.68 12.34 -13.06
N SER A 107 -0.43 11.88 -13.00
CA SER A 107 0.02 10.78 -13.84
C SER A 107 1.20 10.03 -13.26
N THR A 108 1.33 8.77 -13.63
CA THR A 108 2.54 7.97 -13.44
C THR A 108 3.09 7.52 -14.78
N THR A 109 4.40 7.34 -14.86
CA THR A 109 5.06 6.69 -16.00
C THR A 109 6.09 5.70 -15.50
N THR A 110 5.97 4.46 -15.97
CA THR A 110 6.89 3.37 -15.65
C THR A 110 7.87 3.14 -16.79
N TYR A 111 9.13 2.98 -16.42
CA TYR A 111 10.22 2.64 -17.33
C TYR A 111 10.84 1.32 -16.88
N SER A 112 11.14 0.46 -17.85
CA SER A 112 12.03 -0.68 -17.63
C SER A 112 13.46 -0.28 -17.98
N VAL A 113 14.39 -0.75 -17.17
CA VAL A 113 15.83 -0.60 -17.36
C VAL A 113 16.36 -1.98 -17.72
N SER A 114 16.76 -2.15 -18.97
CA SER A 114 17.45 -3.37 -19.42
C SER A 114 18.94 -3.09 -19.56
N ALA A 115 19.74 -4.10 -19.89
CA ALA A 115 21.17 -3.91 -20.17
C ALA A 115 21.42 -2.92 -21.34
N ALA A 116 20.44 -2.67 -22.20
CA ALA A 116 20.49 -1.57 -23.15
C ALA A 116 20.37 -0.25 -22.38
N ALA A 117 21.41 0.59 -22.46
CA ALA A 117 21.60 1.78 -21.62
C ALA A 117 20.47 2.84 -21.66
N VAL A 118 19.48 2.70 -22.55
CA VAL A 118 18.35 3.62 -22.65
C VAL A 118 17.11 2.97 -22.00
N PRO A 119 16.58 3.55 -20.90
CA PRO A 119 15.33 3.09 -20.31
C PRO A 119 14.18 3.12 -21.32
N THR A 120 13.38 2.07 -21.34
CA THR A 120 12.21 1.97 -22.22
C THR A 120 10.95 2.28 -21.42
N LYS A 121 10.15 3.23 -21.92
CA LYS A 121 8.80 3.49 -21.36
C LYS A 121 7.96 2.24 -21.57
N THR A 122 7.33 1.73 -20.51
CA THR A 122 6.50 0.50 -20.58
C THR A 122 5.02 0.79 -20.37
N SER A 123 4.71 1.72 -19.48
CA SER A 123 3.33 2.17 -19.25
C SER A 123 3.26 3.60 -18.74
N SER A 124 2.09 4.21 -18.92
CA SER A 124 1.70 5.43 -18.23
C SER A 124 0.25 5.35 -17.79
N VAL A 125 -0.06 5.92 -16.63
CA VAL A 125 -1.43 6.03 -16.12
C VAL A 125 -1.77 7.51 -15.98
N LEU A 126 -2.89 7.92 -16.56
CA LEU A 126 -3.49 9.23 -16.34
C LEU A 126 -4.62 9.10 -15.31
N TYR A 127 -4.65 10.01 -14.34
CA TYR A 127 -5.69 10.10 -13.33
C TYR A 127 -6.48 11.38 -13.56
N THR A 128 -7.79 11.24 -13.71
CA THR A 128 -8.72 12.37 -13.86
C THR A 128 -9.65 12.40 -12.68
N TYR A 129 -9.68 13.51 -11.95
CA TYR A 129 -10.50 13.67 -10.75
C TYR A 129 -11.73 14.54 -11.02
N ASP A 130 -12.88 14.05 -10.58
CA ASP A 130 -14.11 14.83 -10.47
C ASP A 130 -14.38 15.07 -8.99
N GLU A 131 -14.10 16.29 -8.54
CA GLU A 131 -14.30 16.72 -7.15
C GLU A 131 -15.76 16.69 -6.73
N ALA A 132 -16.69 17.02 -7.64
CA ALA A 132 -18.12 17.06 -7.32
C ALA A 132 -18.68 15.65 -7.14
N ALA A 133 -18.27 14.71 -8.00
CA ALA A 133 -18.64 13.31 -7.91
C ALA A 133 -17.80 12.54 -6.87
N LYS A 134 -16.71 13.12 -6.36
CA LYS A 134 -15.69 12.44 -5.55
C LYS A 134 -15.18 11.16 -6.23
N THR A 135 -14.94 11.22 -7.53
CA THR A 135 -14.45 10.10 -8.32
C THR A 135 -13.09 10.37 -8.95
N GLN A 136 -12.36 9.30 -9.18
CA GLN A 136 -11.13 9.29 -9.98
C GLN A 136 -11.27 8.25 -11.08
N THR A 137 -11.06 8.67 -12.32
CA THR A 137 -10.98 7.78 -13.47
C THR A 137 -9.51 7.55 -13.82
N THR A 138 -9.13 6.31 -14.07
CA THR A 138 -7.79 5.95 -14.55
C THR A 138 -7.83 5.46 -15.99
N GLN A 139 -6.85 5.91 -16.78
CA GLN A 139 -6.61 5.41 -18.12
C GLN A 139 -5.16 4.96 -18.23
N THR A 140 -4.96 3.70 -18.64
CA THR A 140 -3.62 3.14 -18.83
C THR A 140 -3.25 3.16 -20.30
N THR A 141 -2.03 3.58 -20.62
CA THR A 141 -1.41 3.40 -21.94
C THR A 141 -0.20 2.50 -21.77
N SER A 142 -0.14 1.40 -22.52
CA SER A 142 1.03 0.54 -22.62
C SER A 142 1.89 0.93 -23.81
N TYR A 143 3.16 0.55 -23.82
CA TYR A 143 4.10 0.87 -24.90
C TYR A 143 4.78 -0.39 -25.45
N PRO A 144 4.02 -1.38 -25.97
CA PRO A 144 4.61 -2.55 -26.61
C PRO A 144 5.53 -2.11 -27.75
N ASN A 145 6.81 -2.50 -27.68
CA ASN A 145 7.83 -2.10 -28.65
C ASN A 145 7.94 -0.58 -28.86
N GLY A 146 7.62 0.22 -27.83
CA GLY A 146 7.66 1.69 -27.88
C GLY A 146 6.45 2.36 -28.53
N VAL A 147 5.46 1.59 -29.00
CA VAL A 147 4.24 2.13 -29.63
C VAL A 147 3.15 2.30 -28.58
N PRO A 148 2.55 3.50 -28.41
CA PRO A 148 1.50 3.70 -27.42
C PRO A 148 0.21 2.98 -27.81
N THR A 149 -0.32 2.19 -26.87
CA THR A 149 -1.61 1.52 -26.98
C THR A 149 -2.44 1.86 -25.75
N VAL A 150 -3.53 2.60 -25.93
CA VAL A 150 -4.48 2.89 -24.86
C VAL A 150 -5.23 1.62 -24.49
N SER A 151 -5.30 1.32 -23.20
CA SER A 151 -6.06 0.18 -22.70
C SER A 151 -7.56 0.40 -22.93
N ASN A 152 -8.23 -0.67 -23.34
CA ASN A 152 -9.69 -0.77 -23.36
C ASN A 152 -10.29 -0.97 -21.96
N THR A 153 -9.47 -0.94 -20.92
CA THR A 153 -9.89 -1.01 -19.52
C THR A 153 -9.89 0.38 -18.90
N THR A 154 -11.00 0.73 -18.27
CA THR A 154 -11.14 1.96 -17.46
C THR A 154 -11.48 1.56 -16.03
N THR A 155 -10.86 2.21 -15.05
CA THR A 155 -11.25 2.07 -13.64
C THR A 155 -11.79 3.40 -13.11
N VAL A 156 -12.96 3.35 -12.49
CA VAL A 156 -13.56 4.47 -11.75
C VAL A 156 -13.55 4.14 -10.27
N ASN A 157 -12.80 4.93 -9.52
CA ASN A 157 -12.71 4.88 -8.07
C ASN A 157 -13.64 5.93 -7.47
N THR A 158 -14.42 5.57 -6.46
CA THR A 158 -15.29 6.48 -5.71
C THR A 158 -14.78 6.60 -4.28
N TYR A 159 -14.72 7.84 -3.78
CA TYR A 159 -14.19 8.15 -2.47
C TYR A 159 -15.26 8.71 -1.54
N ASP A 160 -15.22 8.29 -0.28
CA ASP A 160 -15.91 8.95 0.82
C ASP A 160 -14.91 9.30 1.92
N SER A 161 -14.91 10.56 2.36
CA SER A 161 -14.00 11.04 3.40
C SER A 161 -12.51 10.70 3.17
N ASN A 162 -12.08 10.72 1.90
CA ASN A 162 -10.76 10.31 1.42
C ASN A 162 -10.45 8.79 1.46
N ASN A 163 -11.46 7.95 1.66
CA ASN A 163 -11.34 6.49 1.61
C ASN A 163 -11.95 5.96 0.31
N LEU A 164 -11.28 5.02 -0.36
CA LEU A 164 -11.79 4.35 -1.55
C LEU A 164 -12.95 3.41 -1.17
N VAL A 165 -14.20 3.81 -1.36
CA VAL A 165 -15.35 2.96 -0.97
C VAL A 165 -15.80 2.03 -2.08
N LYS A 166 -15.47 2.35 -3.33
CA LYS A 166 -15.85 1.56 -4.50
C LYS A 166 -14.84 1.71 -5.62
N SER A 167 -14.55 0.62 -6.31
CA SER A 167 -13.81 0.62 -7.57
C SER A 167 -14.59 -0.18 -8.61
N VAL A 168 -14.85 0.42 -9.76
CA VAL A 168 -15.50 -0.23 -10.90
C VAL A 168 -14.49 -0.28 -12.04
N THR A 169 -14.11 -1.48 -12.45
CA THR A 169 -13.24 -1.71 -13.61
C THR A 169 -14.07 -2.29 -14.74
N THR A 170 -14.09 -1.59 -15.87
CA THR A 170 -14.78 -2.01 -17.09
C THR A 170 -13.75 -2.28 -18.16
N THR A 171 -13.77 -3.50 -18.73
CA THR A 171 -12.98 -3.85 -19.92
C THR A 171 -13.92 -3.99 -21.10
N VAL A 172 -13.77 -3.09 -22.07
CA VAL A 172 -14.57 -3.07 -23.30
C VAL A 172 -14.07 -4.14 -24.26
N ILE A 173 -14.91 -5.10 -24.62
CA ILE A 173 -14.56 -6.17 -25.56
C ILE A 173 -14.99 -5.77 -26.98
N ASP A 174 -16.24 -5.33 -27.11
CA ASP A 174 -16.82 -4.80 -28.34
C ASP A 174 -17.95 -3.81 -28.01
N ASP A 175 -18.62 -3.25 -29.03
CA ASP A 175 -19.65 -2.21 -28.87
C ASP A 175 -20.88 -2.64 -28.04
N LYS A 176 -21.01 -3.92 -27.68
CA LYS A 176 -22.17 -4.47 -26.95
C LYS A 176 -21.79 -5.30 -25.72
N ASN A 177 -20.51 -5.61 -25.53
CA ASN A 177 -20.04 -6.56 -24.53
C ASN A 177 -18.91 -5.95 -23.67
N ASP A 178 -19.21 -5.75 -22.39
CA ASP A 178 -18.28 -5.24 -21.38
C ASP A 178 -18.14 -6.21 -20.21
N ASN A 179 -16.91 -6.57 -19.85
CA ASN A 179 -16.67 -7.22 -18.56
C ASN A 179 -16.55 -6.16 -17.47
N VAL A 180 -17.39 -6.28 -16.43
CA VAL A 180 -17.42 -5.32 -15.32
C VAL A 180 -17.06 -6.03 -14.03
N SER A 181 -16.02 -5.52 -13.36
CA SER A 181 -15.68 -5.90 -11.99
C SER A 181 -15.96 -4.73 -11.06
N THR A 182 -16.76 -4.98 -10.03
CA THR A 182 -17.02 -4.02 -8.95
C THR A 182 -16.42 -4.54 -7.67
N ILE A 183 -15.58 -3.71 -7.04
CA ILE A 183 -15.04 -3.94 -5.71
C ILE A 183 -15.66 -2.91 -4.77
N ASN A 184 -16.29 -3.38 -3.70
CA ASN A 184 -16.77 -2.53 -2.62
C ASN A 184 -15.88 -2.73 -1.40
N TYR A 185 -15.57 -1.63 -0.73
CA TYR A 185 -14.72 -1.61 0.46
C TYR A 185 -15.51 -1.07 1.65
N ILE A 186 -15.41 -1.78 2.77
CA ILE A 186 -15.98 -1.37 4.05
C ILE A 186 -14.85 -1.35 5.05
N TYR A 187 -14.64 -0.22 5.72
CA TYR A 187 -13.49 0.02 6.59
C TYR A 187 -13.91 0.25 8.05
N ASP A 188 -13.02 -0.06 8.99
CA ASP A 188 -13.13 0.47 10.34
C ASP A 188 -12.69 1.95 10.43
N THR A 189 -12.72 2.49 11.65
CA THR A 189 -12.37 3.88 11.94
C THR A 189 -10.95 4.04 12.52
N LYS A 190 -10.12 2.99 12.45
CA LYS A 190 -8.78 2.99 13.06
C LYS A 190 -7.73 3.61 12.14
N THR A 191 -6.50 3.71 12.63
CA THR A 191 -5.41 4.45 11.98
C THR A 191 -4.57 3.52 11.10
N ASN A 192 -4.30 3.94 9.87
CA ASN A 192 -3.37 3.25 8.99
C ASN A 192 -1.92 3.54 9.37
N TYR A 193 -1.08 2.51 9.40
CA TYR A 193 0.33 2.60 9.78
C TYR A 193 1.21 3.46 8.85
N MET A 194 0.73 3.76 7.64
CA MET A 194 1.37 4.64 6.66
C MET A 194 0.91 6.10 6.79
N VAL A 195 -0.01 6.44 7.70
CA VAL A 195 -0.55 7.82 7.84
C VAL A 195 0.52 8.86 8.18
N ASN A 196 1.60 8.42 8.82
CA ASN A 196 2.70 9.28 9.24
C ASN A 196 3.79 9.43 8.18
N VAL A 197 3.68 8.74 7.04
CA VAL A 197 4.67 8.85 5.95
C VAL A 197 4.41 10.12 5.15
N THR A 198 5.36 11.04 5.21
CA THR A 198 5.24 12.33 4.50
C THR A 198 5.52 12.20 3.02
N GLY A 199 4.79 12.98 2.22
CA GLY A 199 5.05 13.16 0.79
C GLY A 199 4.65 12.01 -0.11
N MET A 200 4.12 10.93 0.46
CA MET A 200 3.44 9.95 -0.35
C MET A 200 2.07 10.48 -0.78
N PRO A 201 1.74 10.39 -2.07
CA PRO A 201 0.49 10.91 -2.56
C PRO A 201 -0.67 10.19 -1.94
N ALA A 202 -1.67 10.99 -1.64
CA ALA A 202 -3.04 10.61 -1.44
C ALA A 202 -3.50 9.38 -2.25
N ASN A 203 -3.65 9.35 -3.55
CA ASN A 203 -4.13 8.10 -4.20
C ASN A 203 -3.20 6.86 -4.04
N ILE A 204 -1.96 7.01 -3.56
CA ILE A 204 -1.08 5.91 -3.12
C ILE A 204 -1.25 5.63 -1.59
N VAL A 205 -1.66 6.63 -0.79
CA VAL A 205 -1.75 6.65 0.70
C VAL A 205 -3.11 7.07 1.32
N LYS A 206 -3.94 7.94 0.72
CA LYS A 206 -5.44 7.93 0.59
C LYS A 206 -5.99 6.68 -0.13
N ALA A 207 -5.21 5.62 -0.29
CA ALA A 207 -5.68 4.43 0.38
C ALA A 207 -5.39 4.63 1.87
N LYS A 208 -6.10 5.60 2.51
CA LYS A 208 -6.07 5.76 3.97
C LYS A 208 -6.41 4.40 4.57
N ASN A 209 -7.06 3.58 3.75
CA ASN A 209 -7.27 2.17 3.89
C ASN A 209 -6.87 1.50 2.55
N ASN A 210 -5.58 1.21 2.36
CA ASN A 210 -5.20 0.04 1.56
C ASN A 210 -5.97 -1.12 2.22
N PRO A 211 -6.65 -2.02 1.50
CA PRO A 211 -7.32 -3.16 2.14
C PRO A 211 -6.40 -3.95 3.09
N VAL A 212 -5.08 -3.78 2.94
CA VAL A 212 -4.00 -4.34 3.77
C VAL A 212 -3.60 -3.47 4.99
N THR A 213 -4.28 -2.34 5.26
CA THR A 213 -3.92 -1.42 6.37
C THR A 213 -4.99 -1.12 7.43
N LEU A 214 -6.29 -1.34 7.20
CA LEU A 214 -7.39 -1.24 8.19
C LEU A 214 -8.29 -2.48 8.12
N ASN A 215 -9.04 -2.80 9.20
CA ASN A 215 -10.06 -3.86 9.11
C ASN A 215 -10.97 -3.54 7.95
N THR A 216 -10.90 -4.39 6.94
CA THR A 216 -11.59 -4.17 5.68
C THR A 216 -12.33 -5.42 5.30
N THR A 217 -13.60 -5.28 4.97
CA THR A 217 -14.30 -6.29 4.17
C THR A 217 -14.31 -5.81 2.74
N VAL A 218 -13.74 -6.62 1.85
CA VAL A 218 -13.69 -6.39 0.41
C VAL A 218 -14.62 -7.39 -0.25
N VAL A 219 -15.64 -6.88 -0.94
CA VAL A 219 -16.53 -7.71 -1.75
C VAL A 219 -16.26 -7.42 -3.22
N VAL A 220 -15.75 -8.43 -3.91
CA VAL A 220 -15.50 -8.40 -5.35
C VAL A 220 -16.64 -9.11 -6.06
N LYS A 221 -17.35 -8.38 -6.90
CA LYS A 221 -18.35 -8.93 -7.82
C LYS A 221 -17.85 -8.74 -9.24
N THR A 222 -17.72 -9.83 -9.98
CA THR A 222 -17.37 -9.80 -11.39
C THR A 222 -18.55 -10.29 -12.20
N ASP A 223 -19.12 -9.40 -13.00
CA ASP A 223 -20.14 -9.70 -13.99
C ASP A 223 -19.43 -9.96 -15.33
N ASN A 224 -19.35 -11.23 -15.70
CA ASN A 224 -18.79 -11.64 -17.00
C ASN A 224 -19.90 -11.64 -18.05
N VAL A 225 -19.63 -11.08 -19.22
CA VAL A 225 -20.56 -11.17 -20.36
C VAL A 225 -20.80 -12.62 -20.76
N ILE A 226 -19.73 -13.43 -20.67
CA ILE A 226 -19.73 -14.85 -21.02
C ILE A 226 -19.47 -15.65 -19.74
N GLY A 227 -20.54 -15.96 -19.01
CA GLY A 227 -20.50 -16.84 -17.85
C GLY A 227 -21.36 -16.38 -16.68
N THR A 228 -21.37 -17.18 -15.62
CA THR A 228 -22.07 -16.84 -14.38
C THR A 228 -21.29 -15.76 -13.63
N PRO A 229 -21.94 -14.72 -13.09
CA PRO A 229 -21.31 -13.78 -12.19
C PRO A 229 -20.62 -14.49 -11.03
N VAL A 230 -19.41 -14.06 -10.71
CA VAL A 230 -18.65 -14.60 -9.58
C VAL A 230 -18.58 -13.54 -8.49
N THR A 231 -18.92 -13.94 -7.27
CA THR A 231 -18.72 -13.09 -6.08
C THR A 231 -17.67 -13.73 -5.21
N THR A 232 -16.62 -12.97 -4.90
CA THR A 232 -15.58 -13.35 -3.95
C THR A 232 -15.56 -12.33 -2.82
N GLN A 233 -15.47 -12.81 -1.58
CA GLN A 233 -15.30 -11.96 -0.41
C GLN A 233 -13.92 -12.20 0.19
N SER A 234 -13.22 -11.11 0.45
CA SER A 234 -12.00 -11.09 1.25
C SER A 234 -12.22 -10.26 2.50
N THR A 235 -11.71 -10.74 3.63
CA THR A 235 -11.81 -10.04 4.93
C THR A 235 -10.42 -9.88 5.48
N PHE A 236 -10.13 -8.72 6.04
CA PHE A 236 -8.87 -8.43 6.71
C PHE A 236 -9.15 -8.11 8.17
N GLU A 237 -8.59 -8.89 9.09
CA GLU A 237 -8.73 -8.75 10.54
C GLU A 237 -7.44 -8.19 11.16
N TYR A 238 -7.56 -7.19 12.03
CA TYR A 238 -6.43 -6.44 12.57
C TYR A 238 -6.43 -6.48 14.10
N THR A 239 -5.24 -6.68 14.63
CA THR A 239 -4.92 -6.40 16.03
C THR A 239 -4.26 -5.04 16.09
N TYR A 240 -4.61 -4.22 17.09
CA TYR A 240 -4.07 -2.88 17.27
C TYR A 240 -3.34 -2.78 18.62
N ASP A 241 -2.38 -1.85 18.69
CA ASP A 241 -1.82 -1.41 19.97
C ASP A 241 -2.70 -0.36 20.66
N ASP A 242 -2.27 0.08 21.85
CA ASP A 242 -2.97 1.10 22.65
C ASP A 242 -3.07 2.47 21.95
N SER A 243 -2.23 2.72 20.94
CA SER A 243 -2.25 3.93 20.10
C SER A 243 -3.09 3.74 18.83
N SER A 244 -3.85 2.64 18.71
CA SER A 244 -4.66 2.28 17.54
C SER A 244 -3.88 2.09 16.23
N PHE A 245 -2.58 1.78 16.31
CA PHE A 245 -1.78 1.34 15.17
C PHE A 245 -1.84 -0.18 15.00
N PRO A 246 -1.98 -0.71 13.78
CA PRO A 246 -2.13 -2.14 13.56
C PRO A 246 -0.81 -2.87 13.83
N THR A 247 -0.83 -3.93 14.63
CA THR A 247 0.34 -4.76 14.96
C THR A 247 0.30 -6.11 14.26
N GLU A 248 -0.90 -6.57 13.88
CA GLU A 248 -1.12 -7.82 13.15
C GLU A 248 -2.25 -7.63 12.13
N VAL A 249 -2.14 -8.30 10.98
CA VAL A 249 -3.18 -8.39 9.95
C VAL A 249 -3.35 -9.84 9.54
N LYS A 250 -4.60 -10.32 9.47
CA LYS A 250 -4.95 -11.64 8.91
C LYS A 250 -5.85 -11.45 7.72
N SER A 251 -5.48 -12.05 6.60
CA SER A 251 -6.24 -11.96 5.35
C SER A 251 -6.98 -13.26 5.08
N TYR A 252 -8.28 -13.16 4.82
CA TYR A 252 -9.15 -14.28 4.53
C TYR A 252 -9.77 -14.14 3.14
N THR A 253 -9.94 -15.25 2.43
CA THR A 253 -10.69 -15.30 1.18
C THR A 253 -11.67 -16.46 1.23
N GLY A 254 -12.96 -16.18 1.04
CA GLY A 254 -14.02 -17.18 1.22
C GLY A 254 -14.00 -17.84 2.61
N GLY A 255 -13.64 -17.06 3.64
CA GLY A 255 -13.52 -17.51 5.04
C GLY A 255 -12.25 -18.32 5.36
N LYS A 256 -11.36 -18.58 4.39
CA LYS A 256 -10.09 -19.29 4.63
C LYS A 256 -8.95 -18.30 4.83
N LEU A 257 -8.13 -18.52 5.85
CA LEU A 257 -6.90 -17.74 6.05
C LEU A 257 -5.97 -17.95 4.84
N THR A 258 -5.47 -16.85 4.31
CA THR A 258 -4.57 -16.81 3.14
C THR A 258 -3.23 -16.19 3.46
N SER A 259 -3.17 -15.32 4.47
CA SER A 259 -1.91 -14.79 5.00
C SER A 259 -2.11 -14.19 6.39
N SER A 260 -1.01 -14.10 7.12
CA SER A 260 -0.88 -13.24 8.30
C SER A 260 0.31 -12.31 8.14
N LYS A 261 0.25 -11.14 8.74
CA LYS A 261 1.31 -10.14 8.74
C LYS A 261 1.49 -9.57 10.14
N VAL A 262 2.72 -9.46 10.60
CA VAL A 262 3.09 -8.74 11.83
C VAL A 262 3.84 -7.48 11.46
N ILE A 263 3.47 -6.36 12.07
CA ILE A 263 4.04 -5.03 11.82
C ILE A 263 4.83 -4.59 13.05
N PHE A 264 6.10 -4.30 12.84
CA PHE A 264 6.99 -3.74 13.85
C PHE A 264 7.22 -2.27 13.56
N TYR A 265 7.40 -1.49 14.62
CA TYR A 265 7.51 -0.05 14.54
C TYR A 265 8.77 0.45 15.23
N ASN A 266 9.17 1.68 14.90
CA ASN A 266 10.20 2.43 15.61
C ASN A 266 9.71 2.95 16.96
#